data_AF-A0A3B1ASX2-F1
#
_entry.id   AF-A0A3B1ASX2-F1
#
_cell.length_a   1.000
_cell.length_b   1.000
_cell.length_c   1.000
_cell.angle_alpha   90.00
_cell.angle_beta   90.00
_cell.angle_gamma   90.00
#
_symmetry.space_group_name_H-M   'P 1'
#
loop_
_entity.id
_entity.type
_entity.pdbx_description
1 polymer ?
#
loop_
_entity_poly.entity_id
_entity_poly.type
_entity_poly.pdbx_seq_one_letter_code
_entity_poly.pdbx_strand_id
1 'polypeptide(L)'
;MGIARKKIDQVAELTRRLSKDYPAETRAFLGFLQTAEQGKALDLRIKELINVGLAVAGQCEWCIAFHVEQAVKAGASRDEVVEAGFMAVVMHGGPAYMYMTPLFEAVDEFYQSSE
;
A
#
# COMPACT_ATOMS: atom_id res chain seq x y z
N MET A 1 -2.51 -16.40 -9.61
CA MET A 1 -2.59 -15.32 -8.60
C MET A 1 -1.17 -14.92 -8.29
N GLY A 2 -0.81 -13.66 -8.49
CA GLY A 2 0.51 -13.18 -8.12
C GLY A 2 0.65 -13.00 -6.61
N ILE A 3 1.88 -12.76 -6.17
CA ILE A 3 2.28 -12.73 -4.77
C ILE A 3 1.64 -11.53 -4.05
N ALA A 4 1.54 -10.37 -4.71
CA ALA A 4 0.97 -9.17 -4.14
C ALA A 4 -0.55 -9.31 -3.96
N ARG A 5 -1.27 -9.89 -4.94
CA ARG A 5 -2.71 -10.15 -4.79
C ARG A 5 -3.01 -11.06 -3.60
N LYS A 6 -2.20 -12.12 -3.41
CA LYS A 6 -2.35 -13.02 -2.27
C LYS A 6 -2.21 -12.31 -0.92
N LYS A 7 -1.30 -11.32 -0.82
CA LYS A 7 -1.12 -10.50 0.39
C LYS A 7 -2.38 -9.66 0.66
N ILE A 8 -3.00 -9.08 -0.36
CA ILE A 8 -4.26 -8.34 -0.21
C ILE A 8 -5.39 -9.26 0.28
N ASP A 9 -5.51 -10.47 -0.26
CA ASP A 9 -6.52 -11.44 0.18
C ASP A 9 -6.36 -11.84 1.66
N GLN A 10 -5.12 -11.94 2.15
CA GLN A 10 -4.82 -12.19 3.56
C GLN A 10 -5.27 -11.02 4.45
N VAL A 11 -5.09 -9.78 4.02
CA VAL A 11 -5.58 -8.59 4.75
C VAL A 11 -7.11 -8.57 4.78
N ALA A 12 -7.76 -8.92 3.67
CA ALA A 12 -9.22 -9.01 3.62
C ALA A 12 -9.75 -10.08 4.59
N GLU A 13 -9.09 -11.25 4.66
CA GLU A 13 -9.45 -12.29 5.61
C GLU A 13 -9.22 -11.86 7.07
N LEU A 14 -8.08 -11.24 7.37
CA LEU A 14 -7.81 -10.68 8.70
C LEU A 14 -8.91 -9.68 9.10
N THR A 15 -9.27 -8.78 8.19
CA THR A 15 -10.29 -7.75 8.45
C THR A 15 -11.65 -8.38 8.70
N ARG A 16 -12.04 -9.43 7.97
CA ARG A 16 -13.28 -10.18 8.22
C ARG A 16 -13.30 -10.79 9.62
N ARG A 17 -12.21 -11.45 10.02
CA ARG A 17 -12.09 -12.07 11.34
C ARG A 17 -12.17 -11.04 12.46
N LEU A 18 -11.40 -9.96 12.36
CA LEU A 18 -11.42 -8.88 13.35
C LEU A 18 -12.77 -8.16 13.42
N SER A 19 -13.45 -7.97 12.29
CA SER A 19 -14.79 -7.38 12.27
C SER A 19 -15.84 -8.24 12.99
N LYS A 20 -15.64 -9.55 13.04
CA LYS A 20 -16.50 -10.49 13.77
C LYS A 20 -16.14 -10.56 15.25
N ASP A 21 -14.86 -10.72 15.56
CA ASP A 21 -14.41 -11.04 16.92
C ASP A 21 -14.14 -9.78 17.77
N TYR A 22 -13.70 -8.67 17.13
CA TYR A 22 -13.38 -7.38 17.75
C TYR A 22 -14.04 -6.22 16.97
N PRO A 23 -15.39 -6.19 16.91
CA PRO A 23 -16.12 -5.30 16.01
C PRO A 23 -15.99 -3.82 16.35
N ALA A 24 -15.81 -3.45 17.62
CA ALA A 24 -15.76 -2.04 18.03
C ALA A 24 -14.44 -1.38 17.61
N GLU A 25 -13.33 -2.06 17.90
CA GLU A 25 -11.96 -1.67 17.57
C GLU A 25 -11.79 -1.61 16.05
N THR A 26 -12.25 -2.65 15.35
CA THR A 26 -12.13 -2.72 13.89
C THR A 26 -12.92 -1.60 13.21
N ARG A 27 -14.16 -1.32 13.64
CA ARG A 27 -14.93 -0.20 13.10
C ARG A 27 -14.29 1.16 13.38
N ALA A 28 -13.76 1.36 14.59
CA ALA A 28 -13.09 2.61 14.93
C ALA A 28 -11.85 2.85 14.06
N PHE A 29 -11.03 1.81 13.86
CA PHE A 29 -9.83 1.89 13.02
C PHE A 29 -10.17 2.14 11.55
N LEU A 30 -11.09 1.35 10.96
CA LEU A 30 -11.48 1.52 9.56
C LEU A 30 -12.16 2.87 9.30
N GLY A 31 -12.97 3.36 10.26
CA GLY A 31 -13.57 4.69 10.18
C GLY A 31 -12.53 5.81 10.20
N PHE A 32 -11.48 5.66 11.01
CA PHE A 32 -10.35 6.60 10.99
C PHE A 32 -9.63 6.59 9.65
N LEU A 33 -9.26 5.41 9.12
CA LEU A 33 -8.59 5.28 7.83
C LEU A 33 -9.41 5.97 6.72
N GLN A 34 -10.70 5.64 6.62
CA GLN A 34 -11.60 6.24 5.64
C GLN A 34 -11.61 7.77 5.73
N THR A 35 -11.64 8.33 6.95
CA THR A 35 -11.68 9.78 7.16
C THR A 35 -10.35 10.45 6.84
N ALA A 36 -9.22 9.83 7.19
CA ALA A 36 -7.88 10.38 6.93
C ALA A 36 -7.50 10.33 5.44
N GLU A 37 -7.92 9.29 4.74
CA GLU A 37 -7.74 9.15 3.29
C GLU A 37 -8.69 10.05 2.49
N GLN A 38 -9.78 10.51 3.09
CA GLN A 38 -10.58 11.62 2.55
C GLN A 38 -9.88 12.97 2.77
N GLY A 39 -10.11 13.94 1.89
CA GLY A 39 -9.52 15.27 2.07
C GLY A 39 -9.60 16.16 0.84
N LYS A 40 -9.28 17.45 1.04
CA LYS A 40 -9.48 18.53 0.07
C LYS A 40 -8.20 19.02 -0.62
N ALA A 41 -7.03 18.77 -0.02
CA ALA A 41 -5.78 19.40 -0.43
C ALA A 41 -4.84 18.48 -1.24
N LEU A 42 -4.80 17.19 -0.87
CA LEU A 42 -4.06 16.16 -1.62
C LEU A 42 -5.07 15.23 -2.27
N ASP A 43 -4.89 14.98 -3.56
CA ASP A 43 -5.66 13.96 -4.27
C ASP A 43 -5.27 12.55 -3.83
N LEU A 44 -6.07 11.56 -4.23
CA LEU A 44 -5.86 10.16 -3.84
C LEU A 44 -4.52 9.63 -4.35
N ARG A 45 -4.12 9.99 -5.58
CA ARG A 45 -2.86 9.54 -6.18
C ARG A 45 -1.67 9.94 -5.31
N ILE A 46 -1.59 11.21 -4.92
CA ILE A 46 -0.49 11.72 -4.09
C ILE A 46 -0.51 11.07 -2.70
N LYS A 47 -1.69 10.85 -2.11
CA LYS A 47 -1.80 10.15 -0.82
C LYS A 47 -1.30 8.71 -0.90
N GLU A 48 -1.65 7.97 -1.96
CA GLU A 48 -1.19 6.59 -2.12
C GLU A 48 0.31 6.52 -2.39
N LEU A 49 0.90 7.48 -3.11
CA LEU A 49 2.35 7.57 -3.25
C LEU A 49 3.04 7.81 -1.89
N ILE A 50 2.49 8.67 -1.04
CA ILE A 50 2.98 8.84 0.33
C ILE A 50 2.86 7.52 1.10
N ASN A 51 1.72 6.84 1.00
CA ASN A 51 1.48 5.57 1.68
C ASN A 51 2.42 4.46 1.20
N VAL A 52 2.76 4.41 -0.10
CA VAL A 52 3.78 3.50 -0.66
C VAL A 52 5.13 3.73 0.03
N GLY A 53 5.58 4.98 0.10
CA GLY A 53 6.83 5.31 0.79
C GLY A 53 6.80 4.93 2.27
N LEU A 54 5.69 5.19 2.97
CA LEU A 54 5.50 4.80 4.37
C LEU A 54 5.44 3.28 4.56
N ALA A 55 4.86 2.54 3.61
CA ALA A 55 4.79 1.09 3.66
C ALA A 55 6.18 0.44 3.49
N VAL A 56 7.01 0.97 2.59
CA VAL A 56 8.41 0.55 2.42
C VAL A 56 9.24 0.91 3.66
N ALA A 57 9.10 2.13 4.17
CA ALA A 57 9.75 2.57 5.40
C ALA A 57 9.36 1.71 6.61
N GLY A 58 8.07 1.38 6.71
CA GLY A 58 7.49 0.51 7.73
C GLY A 58 7.71 -0.97 7.51
N GLN A 59 8.41 -1.37 6.42
CA GLN A 59 8.80 -2.75 6.16
C GLN A 59 7.61 -3.72 6.15
N CYS A 60 6.48 -3.26 5.61
CA CYS A 60 5.21 -4.00 5.65
C CYS A 60 4.83 -4.48 4.25
N GLU A 61 5.13 -5.74 3.93
CA GLU A 61 4.84 -6.29 2.59
C GLU A 61 3.35 -6.26 2.22
N TRP A 62 2.46 -6.43 3.21
CA TRP A 62 1.01 -6.32 2.99
C TRP A 62 0.58 -4.89 2.67
N CYS A 63 1.16 -3.91 3.37
CA CYS A 63 0.90 -2.50 3.14
C CYS A 63 1.44 -2.07 1.78
N ILE A 64 2.63 -2.56 1.39
CA ILE A 64 3.22 -2.32 0.08
C ILE A 64 2.29 -2.84 -1.01
N ALA A 65 1.86 -4.11 -0.93
CA ALA A 65 0.96 -4.69 -1.92
C ALA A 65 -0.36 -3.91 -2.03
N PHE A 66 -0.96 -3.53 -0.90
CA PHE A 66 -2.21 -2.79 -0.88
C PHE A 66 -2.07 -1.38 -1.48
N HIS A 67 -1.11 -0.58 -1.01
CA HIS A 67 -0.97 0.81 -1.44
C HIS A 67 -0.42 0.96 -2.87
N VAL A 68 0.38 0.00 -3.36
CA VAL A 68 0.73 -0.03 -4.79
C VAL A 68 -0.50 -0.26 -5.65
N GLU A 69 -1.37 -1.22 -5.32
CA GLU A 69 -2.60 -1.46 -6.08
C GLU A 69 -3.51 -0.21 -6.09
N GLN A 70 -3.63 0.46 -4.94
CA GLN A 70 -4.44 1.66 -4.81
C GLN A 70 -3.84 2.85 -5.57
N ALA A 71 -2.51 3.01 -5.56
CA ALA A 71 -1.81 4.01 -6.36
C ALA A 71 -2.05 3.80 -7.86
N VAL A 72 -1.96 2.55 -8.34
CA VAL A 72 -2.25 2.19 -9.74
C VAL A 72 -3.70 2.56 -10.10
N LYS A 73 -4.68 2.18 -9.28
CA LYS A 73 -6.10 2.52 -9.48
C LYS A 73 -6.35 4.03 -9.44
N ALA A 74 -5.55 4.78 -8.68
CA ALA A 74 -5.61 6.24 -8.63
C ALA A 74 -4.88 6.92 -9.81
N GLY A 75 -4.31 6.15 -10.74
CA GLY A 75 -3.65 6.66 -11.94
C GLY A 75 -2.19 7.08 -11.72
N ALA A 76 -1.53 6.60 -10.66
CA ALA A 76 -0.08 6.74 -10.54
C ALA A 76 0.61 5.92 -11.64
N SER A 77 1.66 6.47 -12.22
CA SER A 77 2.58 5.78 -13.11
C SER A 77 3.52 4.85 -12.33
N ARG A 78 4.07 3.86 -13.04
CA ARG A 78 5.10 2.96 -12.51
C ARG A 78 6.26 3.73 -11.87
N ASP A 79 6.73 4.78 -12.53
CA ASP A 79 7.89 5.55 -12.08
C ASP A 79 7.57 6.36 -10.83
N GLU A 80 6.39 6.96 -10.71
CA GLU A 80 5.96 7.65 -9.48
C GLU A 80 5.96 6.70 -8.27
N VAL A 81 5.48 5.46 -8.43
CA VAL A 81 5.46 4.45 -7.35
C VAL A 81 6.87 4.05 -6.93
N VAL A 82 7.78 3.86 -7.90
CA VAL A 82 9.18 3.51 -7.63
C VAL A 82 9.91 4.67 -6.94
N GLU A 83 9.71 5.91 -7.39
CA GLU A 83 10.28 7.10 -6.76
C GLU A 83 9.79 7.29 -5.32
N ALA A 84 8.51 7.02 -5.04
CA ALA A 84 7.98 7.01 -3.68
C ALA A 84 8.70 5.99 -2.77
N GLY A 85 8.98 4.80 -3.29
CA GLY A 85 9.80 3.81 -2.59
C GLY A 85 11.22 4.31 -2.31
N PHE A 86 11.86 4.97 -3.28
CA PHE A 86 13.18 5.57 -3.07
C PHE A 86 13.19 6.67 -2.00
N MET A 87 12.10 7.42 -1.82
CA MET A 87 11.99 8.35 -0.70
C MET A 87 12.07 7.64 0.65
N ALA A 88 11.55 6.42 0.75
CA ALA A 88 11.75 5.59 1.94
C ALA A 88 13.22 5.19 2.12
N VAL A 89 13.91 4.84 1.03
CA VAL A 89 15.34 4.51 1.02
C VAL A 89 16.21 5.69 1.48
N VAL A 90 15.91 6.91 1.02
CA VAL A 90 16.60 8.12 1.46
C VAL A 90 16.53 8.27 2.98
N MET A 91 15.37 7.97 3.58
CA MET A 91 15.11 8.21 5.00
C MET A 91 15.49 7.03 5.91
N HIS A 92 15.50 5.80 5.40
CA HIS A 92 15.66 4.58 6.20
C HIS A 92 16.83 3.68 5.73
N GLY A 93 17.52 4.05 4.66
CA GLY A 93 18.75 3.40 4.19
C GLY A 93 18.56 1.96 3.68
N GLY A 94 19.58 1.13 3.91
CA GLY A 94 19.68 -0.24 3.40
C GLY A 94 18.46 -1.14 3.71
N PRO A 95 17.86 -1.11 4.92
CA PRO A 95 16.67 -1.89 5.20
C PRO A 95 15.48 -1.55 4.29
N ALA A 96 15.18 -0.26 4.08
CA ALA A 96 14.12 0.14 3.14
C ALA A 96 14.47 -0.26 1.70
N TYR A 97 15.76 -0.22 1.32
CA TYR A 97 16.19 -0.70 0.01
C TYR A 97 15.86 -2.18 -0.21
N MET A 98 15.96 -3.04 0.81
CA MET A 98 15.56 -4.45 0.67
C MET A 98 14.06 -4.60 0.42
N TYR A 99 13.24 -3.75 1.04
CA TYR A 99 11.79 -3.72 0.82
C TYR A 99 11.36 -3.12 -0.53
N MET A 100 12.31 -2.63 -1.34
CA MET A 100 12.04 -2.39 -2.76
C MET A 100 11.76 -3.72 -3.50
N THR A 101 12.20 -4.88 -2.98
CA THR A 101 11.91 -6.19 -3.57
C THR A 101 10.39 -6.46 -3.64
N PRO A 102 9.64 -6.50 -2.51
CA PRO A 102 8.18 -6.65 -2.56
C PRO A 102 7.46 -5.47 -3.22
N LEU A 103 8.07 -4.26 -3.26
CA LEU A 103 7.54 -3.14 -4.04
C LEU A 103 7.54 -3.45 -5.54
N PHE A 104 8.69 -3.92 -6.07
CA PHE A 104 8.81 -4.28 -7.48
C PHE A 104 7.94 -5.49 -7.84
N GLU A 105 7.79 -6.48 -6.94
CA GLU A 105 6.82 -7.58 -7.14
C GLU A 105 5.40 -7.06 -7.35
N ALA A 106 4.96 -6.09 -6.53
CA ALA A 106 3.64 -5.49 -6.65
C ALA A 106 3.52 -4.62 -7.90
N VAL A 107 4.54 -3.84 -8.24
CA VAL A 107 4.60 -3.02 -9.45
C VAL A 107 4.47 -3.90 -10.70
N ASP A 108 5.28 -4.95 -10.81
CA ASP A 108 5.25 -5.85 -11.95
C ASP A 108 3.87 -6.51 -12.07
N GLU A 109 3.28 -6.96 -10.95
CA GLU A 109 1.97 -7.59 -10.96
C GLU A 109 0.82 -6.65 -11.38
N PHE A 110 0.82 -5.40 -10.89
CA PHE A 110 -0.32 -4.49 -11.10
C PHE A 110 -0.19 -3.60 -12.35
N TYR A 111 1.01 -3.43 -12.92
CA TYR A 111 1.19 -2.72 -14.18
C TYR A 111 1.24 -3.66 -15.40
N GLN A 112 1.55 -4.96 -15.25
CA GLN A 112 1.51 -5.94 -16.35
C GLN A 112 0.09 -6.36 -16.75
N SER A 113 -0.96 -6.00 -16.00
CA SER A 113 -2.36 -6.22 -16.40
C SER A 113 -2.90 -5.23 -17.44
N SER A 114 -2.02 -4.55 -18.18
CA SER A 114 -2.35 -3.51 -19.17
C SER A 114 -2.11 -3.94 -20.63
N GLU A 115 -1.70 -5.18 -20.88
CA GLU A 115 -1.55 -5.76 -22.24
C GLU A 115 -2.67 -6.76 -22.56
#